data_AF-A0A7L2TES5-F1
#
_entry.id   AF-A0A7L2TES5-F1
#
_cell.length_a   1.000
_cell.length_b   1.000
_cell.length_c   1.000
_cell.angle_alpha   90.00
_cell.angle_beta   90.00
_cell.angle_gamma   90.00
#
_symmetry.space_group_name_H-M   'P 1'
#
loop_
_entity.id
_entity.type
_entity.pdbx_description
1 polymer ?
#
loop_
_entity_poly.entity_id
_entity_poly.type
_entity_poly.pdbx_seq_one_letter_code
_entity_poly.pdbx_strand_id
1 'polypeptide(L)'
;KLKVTMVAWDRYDATVITAVNNFLLKVWNSSTGQLLHSLSGHDDEVFVLEAHPFDQRIVLSAGHDGNIFVWDIDKGTKIRNYFNMIEGQGHGAVFDCKFSPDGQHFACTDSHGHLLLFGFGCNKYYEKIPDQMFFHTDYRPLIRDANNYVLDEQTQQAPHLMPPPFLVDVDGNPHPTRFQRLVPGRENCKDEQLIPQLGYVANGDGEVVEQVIGQQTNDQDESILDGMIRELQREQDLRLINEGETLPNPPLN
;
A
#
# COMPACT_ATOMS: atom_id res chain seq x y z
N LYS A 1 -41.64 -18.04 -17.43
CA LYS A 1 -42.00 -17.66 -16.03
C LYS A 1 -40.86 -16.84 -15.47
N LEU A 2 -41.14 -15.67 -14.88
CA LEU A 2 -40.10 -14.86 -14.21
C LEU A 2 -39.58 -15.61 -12.99
N LYS A 3 -38.26 -15.61 -12.81
CA LYS A 3 -37.57 -16.22 -11.67
C LYS A 3 -36.74 -15.15 -10.98
N VAL A 4 -36.81 -15.13 -9.65
CA VAL A 4 -35.91 -14.32 -8.83
C VAL A 4 -34.57 -15.03 -8.77
N THR A 5 -33.49 -14.33 -9.11
CA THR A 5 -32.10 -14.85 -9.10
C THR A 5 -31.36 -14.43 -7.83
N MET A 6 -31.65 -13.24 -7.31
CA MET A 6 -31.13 -12.75 -6.03
C MET A 6 -32.17 -11.96 -5.26
N VAL A 7 -31.96 -11.89 -3.95
CA VAL A 7 -32.70 -11.04 -3.03
C VAL A 7 -31.72 -10.37 -2.08
N ALA A 8 -31.95 -9.09 -1.80
CA ALA A 8 -31.27 -8.34 -0.77
C ALA A 8 -32.29 -7.49 -0.01
N TRP A 9 -31.98 -7.17 1.23
CA TRP A 9 -32.71 -6.20 2.03
C TRP A 9 -31.90 -4.90 2.04
N ASP A 10 -32.58 -3.75 2.15
CA ASP A 10 -31.88 -2.53 2.52
C ASP A 10 -31.41 -2.60 3.98
N ARG A 11 -30.61 -1.63 4.39
CA ARG A 11 -30.01 -1.62 5.73
C ARG A 11 -31.03 -1.54 6.87
N TYR A 12 -32.20 -0.94 6.63
CA TYR A 12 -33.21 -0.66 7.66
C TYR A 12 -34.46 -1.55 7.54
N ASP A 13 -34.37 -2.61 6.73
CA ASP A 13 -35.44 -3.56 6.47
C ASP A 13 -36.75 -2.94 5.94
N ALA A 14 -36.70 -1.73 5.39
CA ALA A 14 -37.84 -1.01 4.83
C ALA A 14 -38.17 -1.48 3.41
N THR A 15 -37.19 -1.99 2.68
CA THR A 15 -37.34 -2.43 1.30
C THR A 15 -36.60 -3.74 1.02
N VAL A 16 -37.17 -4.53 0.11
CA VAL A 16 -36.56 -5.73 -0.44
C VAL A 16 -36.23 -5.47 -1.89
N ILE A 17 -35.03 -5.81 -2.32
CA ILE A 17 -34.58 -5.71 -3.70
C ILE A 17 -34.44 -7.11 -4.26
N THR A 18 -35.07 -7.38 -5.40
CA THR A 18 -34.95 -8.67 -6.10
C THR A 18 -34.39 -8.47 -7.49
N ALA A 19 -33.37 -9.24 -7.85
CA ALA A 19 -32.96 -9.41 -9.23
C ALA A 19 -33.82 -10.49 -9.90
N VAL A 20 -34.21 -10.24 -11.14
CA VAL A 20 -35.09 -11.14 -11.90
C VAL A 20 -34.35 -11.57 -13.17
N ASN A 21 -34.62 -12.79 -13.62
CA ASN A 21 -34.03 -13.37 -14.84
C ASN A 21 -34.40 -12.67 -16.17
N ASN A 22 -35.05 -11.51 -16.11
CA ASN A 22 -35.25 -10.59 -17.22
C ASN A 22 -34.42 -9.30 -17.05
N PHE A 23 -33.36 -9.38 -16.26
CA PHE A 23 -32.35 -8.33 -16.01
C PHE A 23 -32.86 -7.07 -15.31
N LEU A 24 -34.11 -7.10 -14.83
CA LEU A 24 -34.66 -6.03 -14.01
C LEU A 24 -34.37 -6.28 -12.54
N LEU A 25 -34.08 -5.19 -11.83
CA LEU A 25 -34.20 -5.17 -10.38
C LEU A 25 -35.56 -4.63 -10.00
N LYS A 26 -36.16 -5.21 -8.96
CA LYS A 26 -37.43 -4.73 -8.41
C LYS A 26 -37.24 -4.36 -6.96
N VAL A 27 -37.74 -3.19 -6.59
CA VAL A 27 -37.71 -2.66 -5.22
C VAL A 27 -39.12 -2.78 -4.65
N TRP A 28 -39.25 -3.45 -3.52
CA TRP A 28 -40.52 -3.74 -2.87
C TRP A 28 -40.55 -3.10 -1.49
N ASN A 29 -41.70 -2.58 -1.08
CA ASN A 29 -41.91 -2.26 0.32
C ASN A 29 -41.99 -3.57 1.13
N SER A 30 -41.14 -3.70 2.15
CA SER A 30 -41.05 -4.95 2.93
C SER A 30 -42.31 -5.27 3.73
N SER A 31 -43.02 -4.23 4.18
CA SER A 31 -44.19 -4.37 5.06
C SER A 31 -45.49 -4.59 4.29
N THR A 32 -45.66 -3.92 3.16
CA THR A 32 -46.90 -3.99 2.36
C THR A 32 -46.81 -4.96 1.19
N GLY A 33 -45.59 -5.37 0.80
CA GLY A 33 -45.34 -6.18 -0.40
C GLY A 33 -45.60 -5.45 -1.72
N GLN A 34 -45.81 -4.13 -1.68
CA GLN A 34 -46.05 -3.34 -2.89
C GLN A 34 -44.75 -3.16 -3.69
N LEU A 35 -44.85 -3.28 -5.01
CA LEU A 35 -43.76 -2.91 -5.92
C LEU A 35 -43.63 -1.39 -5.92
N LEU A 36 -42.49 -0.88 -5.48
CA LEU A 36 -42.18 0.55 -5.49
C LEU A 36 -41.57 0.96 -6.81
N HIS A 37 -40.53 0.25 -7.25
CA HIS A 37 -39.77 0.59 -8.45
C HIS A 37 -39.34 -0.63 -9.25
N SER A 38 -39.15 -0.43 -10.55
CA SER A 38 -38.51 -1.38 -11.46
C SER A 38 -37.30 -0.70 -12.09
N LEU A 39 -36.10 -1.16 -11.73
CA LEU A 39 -34.84 -0.57 -12.16
C LEU A 39 -34.33 -1.34 -13.37
N SER A 40 -34.13 -0.62 -14.48
CA SER A 40 -33.64 -1.16 -15.75
C SER A 40 -32.25 -0.63 -16.08
N GLY A 41 -31.38 -1.47 -16.62
CA GLY A 41 -30.04 -1.05 -17.00
C GLY A 41 -29.06 -2.18 -17.20
N HIS A 42 -29.25 -3.30 -16.51
CA HIS A 42 -28.48 -4.50 -16.77
C HIS A 42 -28.94 -5.17 -18.07
N ASP A 43 -27.98 -5.73 -18.79
CA ASP A 43 -28.19 -6.44 -20.06
C ASP A 43 -27.95 -7.96 -19.91
N ASP A 44 -27.56 -8.41 -18.72
CA ASP A 44 -27.36 -9.82 -18.37
C ASP A 44 -27.67 -10.05 -16.87
N GLU A 45 -27.47 -11.28 -16.40
CA GLU A 45 -27.75 -11.71 -15.03
C GLU A 45 -26.99 -10.89 -13.98
N VAL A 46 -27.73 -10.46 -12.96
CA VAL A 46 -27.22 -9.75 -11.79
C VAL A 46 -26.94 -10.77 -10.69
N PHE A 47 -25.71 -10.79 -10.22
CA PHE A 47 -25.22 -11.69 -9.16
C PHE A 47 -24.66 -10.95 -7.94
N VAL A 48 -24.75 -9.62 -7.95
CA VAL A 48 -24.39 -8.77 -6.82
C VAL A 48 -25.54 -7.82 -6.51
N LEU A 49 -26.00 -7.83 -5.27
CA LEU A 49 -26.92 -6.85 -4.70
C LEU A 49 -26.46 -6.52 -3.28
N GLU A 50 -26.03 -5.28 -3.06
CA GLU A 50 -25.47 -4.84 -1.78
C GLU A 50 -26.11 -3.53 -1.34
N ALA A 51 -26.62 -3.51 -0.11
CA ALA A 51 -27.12 -2.29 0.50
C ALA A 51 -25.94 -1.46 1.03
N HIS A 52 -26.06 -0.14 0.92
CA HIS A 52 -25.09 0.75 1.51
C HIS A 52 -25.10 0.64 3.05
N PRO A 53 -23.94 0.69 3.74
CA PRO A 53 -23.85 0.34 5.16
C PRO A 53 -24.65 1.25 6.12
N PHE A 54 -25.01 2.48 5.70
CA PHE A 54 -25.78 3.42 6.52
C PHE A 54 -26.75 4.34 5.76
N ASP A 55 -26.69 4.40 4.42
CA ASP A 55 -27.62 5.21 3.60
C ASP A 55 -28.67 4.26 3.00
N GLN A 56 -29.87 4.28 3.56
CA GLN A 56 -30.95 3.37 3.17
C GLN A 56 -31.35 3.48 1.69
N ARG A 57 -31.08 4.63 1.10
CA ARG A 57 -31.47 4.95 -0.28
C ARG A 57 -30.54 4.30 -1.29
N ILE A 58 -29.33 3.91 -0.90
CA ILE A 58 -28.29 3.48 -1.84
C ILE A 58 -28.19 1.96 -1.87
N VAL A 59 -28.30 1.40 -3.08
CA VAL A 59 -28.03 -0.02 -3.36
C VAL A 59 -27.06 -0.11 -4.54
N LEU A 60 -26.12 -1.03 -4.44
CA LEU A 60 -25.20 -1.42 -5.50
C LEU A 60 -25.72 -2.68 -6.19
N SER A 61 -25.60 -2.73 -7.52
CA SER A 61 -25.77 -3.97 -8.27
C SER A 61 -24.67 -4.17 -9.30
N ALA A 62 -24.31 -5.43 -9.55
CA ALA A 62 -23.33 -5.81 -10.56
C ALA A 62 -23.58 -7.25 -11.06
N GLY A 63 -23.05 -7.58 -12.23
CA GLY A 63 -23.31 -8.88 -12.85
C GLY A 63 -22.42 -9.21 -14.05
N HIS A 64 -22.91 -10.16 -14.86
CA HIS A 64 -22.17 -10.72 -16.00
C HIS A 64 -22.04 -9.77 -17.20
N ASP A 65 -22.88 -8.73 -17.25
CA ASP A 65 -22.81 -7.68 -18.27
C ASP A 65 -21.65 -6.70 -18.06
N GLY A 66 -20.90 -6.83 -16.95
CA GLY A 66 -19.79 -5.94 -16.59
C GLY A 66 -20.24 -4.55 -16.13
N ASN A 67 -21.55 -4.28 -16.04
CA ASN A 67 -22.06 -3.04 -15.47
C ASN A 67 -22.03 -3.11 -13.94
N ILE A 68 -21.70 -1.99 -13.32
CA ILE A 68 -21.79 -1.77 -11.88
C ILE A 68 -22.61 -0.51 -11.68
N PHE A 69 -23.84 -0.68 -11.18
CA PHE A 69 -24.75 0.42 -10.94
C PHE A 69 -24.82 0.78 -9.46
N VAL A 70 -24.89 2.08 -9.20
CA VAL A 70 -25.29 2.64 -7.91
C VAL A 70 -26.67 3.24 -8.09
N TRP A 71 -27.63 2.78 -7.31
CA TRP A 71 -29.05 3.16 -7.41
C TRP A 71 -29.48 4.02 -6.25
N ASP A 72 -30.44 4.91 -6.54
CA ASP A 72 -31.30 5.55 -5.55
C ASP A 72 -32.62 4.77 -5.56
N ILE A 73 -32.85 3.96 -4.54
CA ILE A 73 -34.03 3.11 -4.46
C ILE A 73 -35.28 3.82 -3.93
N ASP A 74 -35.15 5.01 -3.34
CA ASP A 74 -36.31 5.83 -2.97
C ASP A 74 -36.92 6.48 -4.22
N LYS A 75 -36.06 6.97 -5.12
CA LYS A 75 -36.46 7.62 -6.38
C LYS A 75 -36.61 6.66 -7.55
N GLY A 76 -36.05 5.45 -7.45
CA GLY A 76 -36.04 4.47 -8.53
C GLY A 76 -35.11 4.86 -9.69
N THR A 77 -34.01 5.56 -9.42
CA THR A 77 -33.13 6.13 -10.45
C THR A 77 -31.69 5.66 -10.32
N LYS A 78 -30.97 5.60 -11.46
CA LYS A 78 -29.51 5.41 -11.47
C LYS A 78 -28.83 6.66 -10.92
N ILE A 79 -27.97 6.49 -9.93
CA ILE A 79 -27.05 7.55 -9.47
C ILE A 79 -25.81 7.55 -10.35
N ARG A 80 -25.24 6.36 -10.58
CA ARG A 80 -24.00 6.19 -11.36
C ARG A 80 -23.94 4.81 -12.00
N ASN A 81 -23.20 4.71 -13.09
CA ASN A 81 -22.85 3.46 -13.76
C ASN A 81 -21.33 3.43 -14.03
N TYR A 82 -20.72 2.28 -13.82
CA TYR A 82 -19.36 1.96 -14.23
C TYR A 82 -19.40 0.72 -15.10
N PHE A 83 -18.52 0.65 -16.10
CA PHE A 83 -18.45 -0.48 -17.00
C PHE A 83 -17.05 -1.10 -16.95
N ASN A 84 -16.96 -2.37 -16.58
CA ASN A 84 -15.71 -3.10 -16.56
C ASN A 84 -15.36 -3.60 -17.96
N MET A 85 -14.41 -2.92 -18.60
CA MET A 85 -13.88 -3.28 -19.92
C MET A 85 -12.44 -3.80 -19.77
N ILE A 86 -12.18 -4.99 -20.30
CA ILE A 86 -10.87 -5.61 -20.33
C ILE A 86 -10.35 -5.54 -21.77
N GLU A 87 -9.19 -4.90 -21.93
CA GLU A 87 -8.59 -4.68 -23.25
C GLU A 87 -8.35 -6.01 -23.97
N GLY A 88 -8.89 -6.12 -25.19
CA GLY A 88 -8.79 -7.34 -26.01
C GLY A 88 -9.70 -8.51 -25.61
N GLN A 89 -10.44 -8.42 -24.50
CA GLN A 89 -11.35 -9.49 -24.03
C GLN A 89 -12.83 -9.07 -23.96
N GLY A 90 -13.12 -7.77 -23.92
CA GLY A 90 -14.49 -7.26 -23.86
C GLY A 90 -14.96 -7.00 -22.43
N HIS A 91 -16.24 -7.22 -22.14
CA HIS A 91 -16.81 -6.94 -20.82
C HIS A 91 -16.34 -7.99 -19.79
N GLY A 92 -15.76 -7.51 -18.69
CA GLY A 92 -15.35 -8.35 -17.58
C GLY A 92 -16.50 -8.53 -16.61
N ALA A 93 -17.10 -9.73 -16.56
CA ALA A 93 -18.15 -10.06 -15.60
C ALA A 93 -17.70 -9.76 -14.16
N VAL A 94 -18.57 -9.15 -13.37
CA VAL A 94 -18.33 -8.80 -11.96
C VAL A 94 -18.99 -9.84 -11.08
N PHE A 95 -18.23 -10.48 -10.19
CA PHE A 95 -18.69 -11.63 -9.41
C PHE A 95 -19.04 -11.29 -7.97
N ASP A 96 -18.36 -10.33 -7.36
CA ASP A 96 -18.71 -9.83 -6.03
C ASP A 96 -18.36 -8.36 -5.92
N CYS A 97 -19.08 -7.65 -5.07
CA CYS A 97 -18.71 -6.32 -4.62
C CYS A 97 -19.04 -6.13 -3.15
N LYS A 98 -18.31 -5.27 -2.45
CA LYS A 98 -18.58 -4.88 -1.06
C LYS A 98 -18.29 -3.41 -0.84
N PHE A 99 -19.19 -2.74 -0.12
CA PHE A 99 -18.93 -1.41 0.40
C PHE A 99 -17.83 -1.45 1.47
N SER A 100 -17.02 -0.39 1.52
CA SER A 100 -16.17 -0.14 2.68
C SER A 100 -17.03 0.15 3.92
N PRO A 101 -16.52 -0.11 5.14
CA PRO A 101 -17.26 0.17 6.37
C PRO A 101 -17.69 1.63 6.53
N ASP A 102 -16.92 2.57 5.97
CA ASP A 102 -17.22 4.00 5.96
C ASP A 102 -18.20 4.42 4.85
N GLY A 103 -18.63 3.50 3.99
CA GLY A 103 -19.57 3.73 2.87
C GLY A 103 -19.04 4.63 1.75
N GLN A 104 -17.80 5.11 1.84
CA GLN A 104 -17.26 6.04 0.85
C GLN A 104 -16.62 5.35 -0.36
N HIS A 105 -16.44 4.03 -0.27
CA HIS A 105 -15.79 3.21 -1.28
C HIS A 105 -16.55 1.90 -1.48
N PHE A 106 -16.26 1.23 -2.58
CA PHE A 106 -16.58 -0.17 -2.75
C PHE A 106 -15.51 -0.85 -3.58
N ALA A 107 -15.31 -2.13 -3.31
CA ALA A 107 -14.43 -2.99 -4.08
C ALA A 107 -15.26 -4.00 -4.86
N CYS A 108 -14.80 -4.39 -6.04
CA CYS A 108 -15.39 -5.47 -6.82
C CYS A 108 -14.30 -6.41 -7.35
N THR A 109 -14.65 -7.67 -7.56
CA THR A 109 -13.79 -8.65 -8.24
C THR A 109 -14.41 -9.06 -9.57
N ASP A 110 -13.58 -9.16 -10.60
CA ASP A 110 -14.02 -9.58 -11.93
C ASP A 110 -13.59 -11.00 -12.30
N SER A 111 -14.05 -11.45 -13.47
CA SER A 111 -13.77 -12.77 -14.02
C SER A 111 -12.31 -13.05 -14.37
N HIS A 112 -11.45 -12.03 -14.37
CA HIS A 112 -10.03 -12.14 -14.70
C HIS A 112 -9.14 -12.04 -13.46
N GLY A 113 -9.75 -11.96 -12.27
CA GLY A 113 -9.03 -11.84 -11.01
C GLY A 113 -8.57 -10.42 -10.70
N HIS A 114 -9.07 -9.40 -11.42
CA HIS A 114 -8.80 -8.02 -11.07
C HIS A 114 -9.60 -7.61 -9.83
N LEU A 115 -8.97 -6.77 -9.00
CA LEU A 115 -9.62 -6.03 -7.94
C LEU A 115 -9.89 -4.61 -8.42
N LEU A 116 -11.17 -4.25 -8.55
CA LEU A 116 -11.60 -2.90 -8.91
C LEU A 116 -11.93 -2.14 -7.64
N LEU A 117 -11.38 -0.94 -7.48
CA LEU A 117 -11.63 -0.07 -6.32
C LEU A 117 -12.28 1.23 -6.79
N PHE A 118 -13.44 1.54 -6.21
CA PHE A 118 -14.20 2.74 -6.50
C PHE A 118 -14.36 3.58 -5.22
N GLY A 119 -14.38 4.91 -5.37
CA GLY A 119 -14.57 5.82 -4.25
C GLY A 119 -15.03 7.21 -4.67
N PHE A 120 -15.56 7.97 -3.71
CA PHE A 120 -15.95 9.36 -3.91
C PHE A 120 -14.78 10.30 -3.53
N GLY A 121 -13.84 10.49 -4.46
CA GLY A 121 -12.71 11.40 -4.30
C GLY A 121 -11.35 10.70 -4.36
N CYS A 122 -10.31 11.45 -4.70
CA CYS A 122 -8.93 10.96 -4.75
C CYS A 122 -8.55 10.44 -3.36
N ASN A 123 -8.58 9.12 -3.19
CA ASN A 123 -8.22 8.52 -1.93
C ASN A 123 -6.70 8.59 -1.79
N LYS A 124 -6.18 9.35 -0.81
CA LYS A 124 -4.74 9.39 -0.48
C LYS A 124 -4.15 8.00 -0.26
N TYR A 125 -4.94 7.06 0.26
CA TYR A 125 -4.52 5.67 0.48
C TYR A 125 -4.34 4.87 -0.81
N TYR A 126 -4.97 5.30 -1.92
CA TYR A 126 -4.82 4.69 -3.25
C TYR A 126 -4.12 5.63 -4.23
N GLU A 127 -3.47 6.68 -3.74
CA GLU A 127 -2.66 7.56 -4.58
C GLU A 127 -1.52 6.71 -5.15
N LYS A 128 -1.40 6.67 -6.48
CA LYS A 128 -0.35 5.89 -7.14
C LYS A 128 1.00 6.41 -6.64
N ILE A 129 1.71 5.57 -5.89
CA ILE A 129 3.09 5.85 -5.49
C ILE A 129 4.01 5.77 -6.72
N PRO A 130 5.15 6.47 -6.73
CA PRO A 130 6.13 6.31 -7.79
C PRO A 130 6.51 4.83 -7.98
N ASP A 131 6.54 4.35 -9.22
CA ASP A 131 6.85 2.94 -9.52
C ASP A 131 8.32 2.58 -9.18
N GLN A 132 9.18 3.60 -9.09
CA GLN A 132 10.61 3.47 -8.81
C GLN A 132 10.90 4.02 -7.42
N MET A 133 11.06 3.14 -6.43
CA MET A 133 11.37 3.50 -5.06
C MET A 133 12.53 2.63 -4.56
N PHE A 134 13.75 3.12 -4.74
CA PHE A 134 14.97 2.47 -4.27
C PHE A 134 15.52 3.24 -3.08
N PHE A 135 16.24 2.57 -2.18
CA PHE A 135 17.14 3.31 -1.30
C PHE A 135 18.38 3.71 -2.08
N HIS A 136 18.89 4.93 -1.85
CA HIS A 136 20.10 5.42 -2.52
C HIS A 136 21.36 4.56 -2.29
N THR A 137 21.29 3.57 -1.39
CA THR A 137 22.35 2.60 -1.05
C THR A 137 22.14 1.21 -1.64
N ASP A 138 20.99 0.88 -2.24
CA ASP A 138 20.62 -0.51 -2.61
C ASP A 138 21.60 -1.18 -3.58
N TYR A 139 22.39 -0.38 -4.31
CA TYR A 139 23.35 -0.86 -5.30
C TYR A 139 24.77 -0.31 -5.08
N ARG A 140 25.07 0.19 -3.87
CA ARG A 140 26.43 0.63 -3.58
C ARG A 140 27.37 -0.57 -3.43
N PRO A 141 28.52 -0.58 -4.13
CA PRO A 141 29.50 -1.65 -4.02
C PRO A 141 30.10 -1.71 -2.61
N LEU A 142 30.35 -2.94 -2.16
CA LEU A 142 30.98 -3.22 -0.88
C LEU A 142 32.35 -3.85 -1.11
N ILE A 143 33.31 -3.50 -0.26
CA ILE A 143 34.66 -4.06 -0.23
C ILE A 143 34.95 -4.69 1.14
N ARG A 144 36.08 -5.40 1.24
CA ARG A 144 36.60 -5.88 2.52
C ARG A 144 37.94 -5.23 2.82
N ASP A 145 38.13 -4.82 4.08
CA ASP A 145 39.42 -4.32 4.55
C ASP A 145 40.40 -5.46 4.87
N ALA A 146 41.62 -5.12 5.32
CA ALA A 146 42.65 -6.08 5.70
C ALA A 146 42.24 -7.01 6.87
N ASN A 147 41.28 -6.59 7.69
CA ASN A 147 40.72 -7.36 8.80
C ASN A 147 39.44 -8.11 8.39
N ASN A 148 39.12 -8.16 7.09
CA ASN A 148 37.92 -8.77 6.51
C ASN A 148 36.57 -8.13 6.89
N TYR A 149 36.55 -6.92 7.45
CA TYR A 149 35.32 -6.17 7.70
C TYR A 149 34.70 -5.68 6.38
N VAL A 150 33.37 -5.71 6.30
CA VAL A 150 32.63 -5.25 5.13
C VAL A 150 32.44 -3.73 5.22
N LEU A 151 32.95 -3.02 4.23
CA LEU A 151 32.87 -1.57 4.10
C LEU A 151 32.18 -1.19 2.80
N ASP A 152 31.48 -0.06 2.81
CA ASP A 152 31.04 0.63 1.59
C ASP A 152 32.26 1.16 0.83
N GLU A 153 32.33 0.89 -0.48
CA GLU A 153 33.50 1.21 -1.30
C GLU A 153 33.78 2.72 -1.36
N GLN A 154 32.73 3.53 -1.42
CA GLN A 154 32.86 4.98 -1.60
C GLN A 154 33.22 5.69 -0.29
N THR A 155 32.55 5.33 0.80
CA THR A 155 32.70 6.01 2.09
C THR A 155 33.74 5.37 3.00
N GLN A 156 34.17 4.15 2.69
CA GLN A 156 35.04 3.32 3.55
C GLN A 156 34.45 3.11 4.96
N GLN A 157 33.11 3.22 5.10
CA GLN A 157 32.40 3.03 6.35
C GLN A 157 31.64 1.71 6.35
N ALA A 158 31.51 1.11 7.53
CA ALA A 158 30.67 -0.08 7.66
C ALA A 158 29.20 0.31 7.40
N PRO A 159 28.42 -0.48 6.63
CA PRO A 159 27.07 -0.09 6.22
C PRO A 159 26.10 0.23 7.36
N HIS A 160 26.29 -0.37 8.54
CA HIS A 160 25.47 -0.12 9.72
C HIS A 160 25.75 1.22 10.42
N LEU A 161 26.86 1.88 10.07
CA LEU A 161 27.25 3.21 10.58
C LEU A 161 26.89 4.34 9.60
N MET A 162 26.46 4.00 8.38
CA MET A 162 26.05 4.99 7.40
C MET A 162 24.76 5.70 7.84
N PRO A 163 24.58 6.98 7.48
CA PRO A 163 23.34 7.69 7.76
C PRO A 163 22.14 6.97 7.10
N PRO A 164 20.93 7.08 7.67
CA PRO A 164 19.75 6.39 7.16
C PRO A 164 19.48 6.71 5.68
N PRO A 165 19.24 5.70 4.83
CA PRO A 165 19.16 5.94 3.40
C PRO A 165 17.81 6.52 2.97
N PHE A 166 17.81 7.51 2.08
CA PHE A 166 16.57 8.07 1.52
C PHE A 166 16.16 7.37 0.23
N LEU A 167 14.87 7.47 -0.09
CA LEU A 167 14.27 6.93 -1.31
C LEU A 167 14.63 7.79 -2.52
N VAL A 168 14.97 7.15 -3.63
CA VAL A 168 15.34 7.77 -4.89
C VAL A 168 14.62 7.14 -6.08
N ASP A 169 14.59 7.85 -7.20
CA ASP A 169 14.21 7.30 -8.51
C ASP A 169 15.37 6.49 -9.15
N VAL A 170 15.16 6.00 -10.37
CA VAL A 170 16.18 5.22 -11.09
C VAL A 170 17.46 6.02 -11.41
N ASP A 171 17.34 7.34 -11.49
CA ASP A 171 18.46 8.25 -11.79
C ASP A 171 19.19 8.67 -10.51
N GLY A 172 18.72 8.25 -9.33
CA GLY A 172 19.31 8.58 -8.03
C GLY A 172 18.79 9.89 -7.41
N ASN A 173 17.79 10.55 -8.01
CA ASN A 173 17.25 11.79 -7.46
C ASN A 173 16.35 11.50 -6.23
N PRO A 174 16.44 12.27 -5.15
CA PRO A 174 15.60 12.07 -3.96
C PRO A 174 14.11 12.27 -4.26
N HIS A 175 13.29 11.31 -3.81
CA HIS A 175 11.84 11.49 -3.80
C HIS A 175 11.42 12.57 -2.78
N PRO A 176 10.35 13.35 -3.05
CA PRO A 176 9.79 14.31 -2.11
C PRO A 176 9.55 13.76 -0.69
N THR A 177 9.65 14.62 0.32
CA THR A 177 9.56 14.25 1.76
C THR A 177 8.30 13.45 2.10
N ARG A 178 7.17 13.73 1.44
CA ARG A 178 5.93 12.95 1.60
C ARG A 178 6.09 11.45 1.30
N PHE A 179 6.94 11.06 0.35
CA PHE A 179 7.21 9.66 0.00
C PHE A 179 8.27 9.06 0.93
N GLN A 180 9.22 9.86 1.42
CA GLN A 180 10.20 9.42 2.42
C GLN A 180 9.53 8.94 3.72
N ARG A 181 8.36 9.50 4.05
CA ARG A 181 7.54 9.11 5.21
C ARG A 181 6.83 7.76 5.06
N LEU A 182 6.85 7.16 3.87
CA LEU A 182 6.33 5.80 3.66
C LEU A 182 7.27 4.73 4.22
N VAL A 183 8.53 5.10 4.51
CA VAL A 183 9.48 4.21 5.18
C VAL A 183 9.12 4.15 6.67
N PRO A 184 8.88 2.93 7.23
CA PRO A 184 8.55 2.78 8.64
C PRO A 184 9.56 3.47 9.56
N GLY A 185 9.05 4.20 10.55
CA GLY A 185 9.86 4.96 11.51
C GLY A 185 10.21 6.39 11.09
N ARG A 186 9.78 6.83 9.89
CA ARG A 186 10.00 8.20 9.40
C ARG A 186 8.77 9.10 9.44
N GLU A 187 7.66 8.58 9.96
CA GLU A 187 6.35 9.22 9.89
C GLU A 187 6.40 10.63 10.52
N ASN A 188 7.16 10.78 11.61
CA ASN A 188 7.25 12.00 12.42
C ASN A 188 8.59 12.74 12.30
N CYS A 189 9.51 12.33 11.42
CA CYS A 189 10.78 13.04 11.21
C CYS A 189 10.52 14.46 10.67
N LYS A 190 11.42 15.43 10.90
CA LYS A 190 11.32 16.73 10.22
C LYS A 190 11.70 16.60 8.75
N ASP A 191 11.23 17.50 7.91
CA ASP A 191 11.53 17.46 6.47
C ASP A 191 13.04 17.53 6.19
N GLU A 192 13.81 18.26 7.01
CA GLU A 192 15.27 18.33 6.89
C GLU A 192 15.98 17.01 7.25
N GLN A 193 15.31 16.11 7.96
CA GLN A 193 15.84 14.79 8.34
C GLN A 193 15.52 13.71 7.30
N LEU A 194 14.58 13.97 6.38
CA LEU A 194 14.08 12.98 5.43
C LEU A 194 14.90 12.94 4.14
N ILE A 195 15.42 14.09 3.71
CA ILE A 195 16.30 14.22 2.55
C ILE A 195 17.51 15.03 3.04
N PRO A 196 18.66 14.38 3.28
CA PRO A 196 19.86 15.08 3.71
C PRO A 196 20.31 16.07 2.64
N GLN A 197 20.92 17.17 3.04
CA GLN A 197 21.55 18.07 2.10
C GLN A 197 22.78 17.35 1.51
N LEU A 198 22.75 17.07 0.21
CA LEU A 198 23.93 16.59 -0.49
C LEU A 198 24.95 17.73 -0.56
N GLY A 199 26.18 17.45 -0.19
CA GLY A 199 27.29 18.35 -0.44
C GLY A 199 28.46 17.62 -1.07
N TYR A 200 29.18 18.34 -1.91
CA TYR A 200 30.35 17.84 -2.60
C TYR A 200 31.57 18.11 -1.74
N VAL A 201 32.25 17.05 -1.32
CA VAL A 201 33.55 17.18 -0.63
C VAL A 201 34.62 16.81 -1.64
N ALA A 202 35.55 17.73 -1.91
CA ALA A 202 36.71 17.47 -2.73
C ALA A 202 37.78 16.81 -1.87
N ASN A 203 38.17 15.58 -2.21
CA ASN A 203 39.36 14.98 -1.62
C ASN A 203 40.62 15.65 -2.18
N GLY A 204 41.75 15.55 -1.45
CA GLY A 204 43.03 16.21 -1.79
C GLY A 204 43.59 15.87 -3.18
N ASP A 205 43.02 14.89 -3.85
CA ASP A 205 43.40 14.40 -5.18
C ASP A 205 42.52 14.96 -6.31
N GLY A 206 41.56 15.84 -5.98
CA GLY A 206 40.67 16.52 -6.95
C GLY A 206 39.42 15.74 -7.35
N GLU A 207 39.20 14.54 -6.82
CA GLU A 207 37.92 13.82 -6.96
C GLU A 207 36.86 14.44 -6.04
N VAL A 208 35.74 14.83 -6.65
CA VAL A 208 34.54 15.30 -5.96
C VAL A 208 33.68 14.11 -5.60
N VAL A 209 33.62 13.79 -4.32
CA VAL A 209 32.78 12.71 -3.80
C VAL A 209 31.46 13.33 -3.35
N GLU A 210 30.36 12.80 -3.88
CA GLU A 210 29.02 13.17 -3.45
C GLU A 210 28.76 12.53 -2.09
N GLN A 211 28.73 13.35 -1.04
CA GLN A 211 28.49 12.89 0.31
C GLN A 211 27.15 13.41 0.80
N VAL A 212 26.39 12.50 1.39
CA VAL A 212 25.17 12.81 2.12
C VAL A 212 25.60 13.55 3.39
N ILE A 213 25.50 14.88 3.40
CA ILE A 213 25.78 15.69 4.61
C ILE A 213 24.53 15.60 5.49
N GLY A 214 24.35 14.41 6.08
CA GLY A 214 23.36 14.18 7.11
C GLY A 214 23.82 14.85 8.39
N GLN A 215 23.12 15.91 8.78
CA GLN A 215 23.19 16.60 10.08
C GLN A 215 24.56 16.56 10.74
N GLN A 216 25.36 17.62 10.55
CA GLN A 216 26.16 18.13 11.67
C GLN A 216 25.17 18.51 12.79
N THR A 217 24.65 17.53 13.52
CA THR A 217 24.35 17.75 14.92
C THR A 217 25.64 18.27 15.50
N ASN A 218 25.64 19.50 16.02
CA ASN A 218 26.76 20.03 16.80
C ASN A 218 27.33 18.88 17.64
N ASP A 219 28.59 18.50 17.36
CA ASP A 219 29.34 17.40 17.97
C ASP A 219 29.57 17.63 19.47
N GLN A 220 28.52 17.78 20.26
CA GLN A 220 28.63 17.98 21.71
C GLN A 220 27.90 16.93 22.53
N ASP A 221 26.90 16.22 21.97
CA ASP A 221 26.22 15.14 22.70
C ASP A 221 26.19 13.87 21.84
N GLU A 222 27.16 12.98 22.05
CA GLU A 222 27.09 11.60 21.54
C GLU A 222 25.74 10.98 21.96
N SER A 223 25.02 10.39 21.01
CA SER A 223 23.77 9.69 21.29
C SER A 223 24.00 8.62 22.35
N ILE A 224 23.22 8.65 23.43
CA ILE A 224 23.29 7.66 24.52
C ILE A 224 23.20 6.23 23.97
N LEU A 225 22.44 6.04 22.88
CA LEU A 225 22.31 4.76 22.19
C LEU A 225 23.61 4.32 21.52
N ASP A 226 24.35 5.23 20.90
CA ASP A 226 25.64 4.92 20.26
C ASP A 226 26.69 4.54 21.31
N GLY A 227 26.66 5.20 22.47
CA GLY A 227 27.47 4.81 23.63
C GLY A 227 27.15 3.39 24.12
N MET A 228 25.86 3.05 24.24
CA MET A 228 25.44 1.71 24.64
C MET A 228 25.81 0.63 23.62
N ILE A 229 25.69 0.93 22.32
CA ILE A 229 26.07 -0.01 21.24
C ILE A 229 27.57 -0.31 21.30
N ARG A 230 28.42 0.71 21.47
CA ARG A 230 29.87 0.51 21.62
C ARG A 230 30.22 -0.32 22.86
N GLU A 231 29.53 -0.10 23.98
CA GLU A 231 29.77 -0.87 25.20
C GLU A 231 29.40 -2.35 25.01
N LEU A 232 28.25 -2.63 24.40
CA LEU A 232 27.82 -4.00 24.08
C LEU A 232 28.77 -4.71 23.11
N GLN A 233 29.27 -3.98 22.11
CA GLN A 233 30.24 -4.52 21.17
C GLN A 233 31.57 -4.84 21.87
N ARG A 234 32.03 -3.96 22.77
CA ARG A 234 33.22 -4.20 23.60
C ARG A 234 33.03 -5.41 24.52
N GLU A 235 31.86 -5.59 25.13
CA GLU A 235 31.56 -6.78 25.92
C GLU A 235 31.57 -8.06 25.08
N GLN A 236 31.03 -8.01 23.86
CA GLN A 236 31.01 -9.16 22.95
C GLN A 236 32.43 -9.55 22.50
N ASP A 237 33.26 -8.57 22.15
CA ASP A 237 34.65 -8.79 21.78
C ASP A 237 35.45 -9.39 22.95
N LEU A 238 35.23 -8.91 24.17
CA LEU A 238 35.84 -9.48 25.38
C LEU A 238 35.40 -10.92 25.65
N ARG A 239 34.13 -11.27 25.38
CA ARG A 239 33.66 -12.66 25.49
C ARG A 239 34.32 -13.57 24.45
N LEU A 240 34.46 -13.11 23.21
CA LEU A 240 35.12 -13.87 22.14
C LEU A 240 36.62 -14.08 22.43
N ILE A 241 37.28 -13.09 23.05
CA ILE A 241 38.67 -13.23 23.51
C ILE A 241 38.78 -14.24 24.64
N ASN A 242 37.88 -14.20 25.63
CA ASN A 242 37.88 -15.14 26.76
C ASN A 242 37.49 -16.57 26.35
N GLU A 243 36.64 -16.75 25.34
CA GLU A 243 36.30 -18.07 24.79
C GLU A 243 37.39 -18.64 23.85
N GLY A 244 38.33 -17.79 23.39
CA GLY A 244 39.48 -18.18 22.57
C GLY A 244 40.63 -18.88 23.33
N GLU A 245 40.60 -18.92 24.68
CA GLU A 245 41.67 -19.53 25.50
C GLU A 245 41.47 -21.02 25.82
N THR A 246 40.37 -21.67 25.42
CA THR A 246 40.21 -23.13 25.57
C THR A 246 40.55 -23.88 24.28
N LEU A 247 41.84 -24.07 24.01
CA LEU A 247 42.30 -25.06 23.03
C LEU A 247 42.15 -26.48 23.63
N PRO A 248 41.48 -27.44 22.96
CA PRO A 248 41.56 -28.83 23.36
C PRO A 248 42.93 -29.40 22.97
N ASN A 249 43.57 -30.10 23.92
CA ASN A 249 44.84 -30.81 23.70
C ASN A 249 44.78 -31.71 22.45
N PRO A 250 45.86 -31.78 21.65
CA PRO A 250 45.92 -32.69 20.51
C PRO A 250 45.97 -34.15 21.00
N PRO A 251 45.40 -35.11 20.24
CA PRO A 251 45.47 -36.51 20.62
C PRO A 251 46.91 -37.04 20.50
N LEU A 252 47.36 -37.75 21.53
CA LEU A 252 48.56 -38.59 21.49
C LEU A 252 48.30 -39.80 20.58
N ASN A 253 49.29 -40.11 19.74
CA ASN A 253 49.36 -41.33 18.91
C ASN A 253 49.17 -42.62 19.71
#